data_AF-A0A3D0S625-F1
#
_entry.id   AF-A0A3D0S625-F1
#
_cell.length_a   1.000
_cell.length_b   1.000
_cell.length_c   1.000
_cell.angle_alpha   90.00
_cell.angle_beta   90.00
_cell.angle_gamma   90.00
#
_symmetry.space_group_name_H-M   'P 1'
#
loop_
_entity.id
_entity.type
_entity.pdbx_description
1 polymer ?
#
loop_
_entity_poly.entity_id
_entity_poly.type
_entity_poly.pdbx_seq_one_letter_code
_entity_poly.pdbx_strand_id
1 'polypeptide(L)'
;GPVSEERLVEEVWGLDDQPANPAKALQVVVSRARSQTAPEVVARTEHGYRLGLPPADVDALALRDAVVAAREAEGRHDTIRARDRAREALA
;
A
#
# COMPACT_ATOMS: atom_id res chain seq x y z
N GLY A 1 0.97 1.64 6.97
CA GLY A 1 0.04 1.76 8.12
C GLY A 1 -1.28 2.34 7.65
N PRO A 2 -2.26 2.57 8.53
CA PRO A 2 -3.47 3.29 8.17
C PRO A 2 -3.16 4.74 7.74
N VAL A 3 -4.02 5.28 6.89
CA VAL A 3 -4.00 6.67 6.39
C VAL A 3 -5.30 7.32 6.83
N SER A 4 -5.22 8.55 7.35
CA SER A 4 -6.40 9.28 7.84
C SER A 4 -7.35 9.64 6.70
N GLU A 5 -8.61 9.90 7.05
CA GLU A 5 -9.58 10.37 6.07
C GLU A 5 -9.20 11.74 5.51
N GLU A 6 -8.71 12.67 6.34
CA GLU A 6 -8.32 14.00 5.86
C GLU A 6 -7.21 13.89 4.81
N ARG A 7 -6.19 13.07 5.08
CA ARG A 7 -5.11 12.86 4.13
C ARG A 7 -5.60 12.19 2.85
N LEU A 8 -6.48 11.19 2.94
CA LEU A 8 -7.03 10.55 1.75
C LEU A 8 -7.88 11.51 0.92
N VAL A 9 -8.64 12.40 1.56
CA VAL A 9 -9.40 13.42 0.85
C VAL A 9 -8.46 14.36 0.09
N GLU A 10 -7.42 14.85 0.75
CA GLU A 10 -6.42 15.73 0.13
C GLU A 10 -5.71 15.04 -1.05
N GLU A 11 -5.31 13.78 -0.91
CA GLU A 11 -4.57 13.06 -1.95
C GLU A 11 -5.46 12.67 -3.15
N VAL A 12 -6.77 12.44 -2.94
CA VAL A 12 -7.71 12.04 -4.01
C VAL A 12 -8.23 13.23 -4.81
N TRP A 13 -8.52 14.35 -4.15
CA TRP A 13 -9.14 15.53 -4.77
C TRP A 13 -8.25 16.77 -4.80
N GLY A 14 -7.10 16.77 -4.15
CA GLY A 14 -6.34 18.00 -3.89
C GLY A 14 -7.04 18.90 -2.86
N LEU A 15 -6.47 20.09 -2.65
CA LEU A 15 -7.03 21.09 -1.74
C LEU A 15 -8.17 21.90 -2.40
N ASP A 16 -8.09 22.12 -3.71
CA ASP A 16 -8.97 23.05 -4.43
C ASP A 16 -10.25 22.40 -5.01
N ASP A 17 -10.24 21.08 -5.25
CA ASP A 17 -11.35 20.35 -5.88
C ASP A 17 -12.10 19.42 -4.89
N GLN A 18 -12.04 19.72 -3.59
CA GLN A 18 -12.72 18.89 -2.60
C GLN A 18 -14.26 18.94 -2.75
N PRO A 19 -14.94 17.78 -2.68
CA PRO A 19 -16.39 17.73 -2.68
C PRO A 19 -16.99 18.46 -1.47
N ALA A 20 -18.22 18.97 -1.58
CA ALA A 20 -18.92 19.64 -0.48
C ALA A 20 -19.11 18.78 0.79
N ASN A 21 -19.08 17.44 0.66
CA ASN A 21 -19.01 16.50 1.78
C ASN A 21 -17.90 15.47 1.51
N PRO A 22 -16.66 15.76 1.92
CA PRO A 22 -15.52 14.93 1.60
C PRO A 22 -15.60 13.52 2.19
N ALA A 23 -16.05 13.39 3.44
CA ALA A 23 -16.17 12.08 4.10
C ALA A 23 -17.14 11.15 3.36
N LYS A 24 -18.29 11.67 2.93
CA LYS A 24 -19.26 10.89 2.15
C LYS A 24 -18.71 10.53 0.76
N ALA A 25 -18.01 11.46 0.11
CA ALA A 25 -17.38 11.20 -1.18
C ALA A 25 -16.30 10.11 -1.06
N LEU A 26 -15.47 10.15 -0.02
CA LEU A 26 -14.47 9.12 0.27
C LEU A 26 -15.11 7.75 0.49
N GLN A 27 -16.23 7.67 1.22
CA GLN A 27 -16.97 6.42 1.38
C GLN A 27 -17.46 5.84 0.05
N VAL A 28 -17.89 6.70 -0.90
CA VAL A 28 -18.29 6.26 -2.25
C VAL A 28 -17.10 5.70 -3.02
N VAL A 29 -15.95 6.36 -2.96
CA VAL A 29 -14.70 5.87 -3.59
C VAL A 29 -14.30 4.52 -3.00
N VAL A 30 -14.30 4.38 -1.68
CA VAL A 30 -13.97 3.12 -0.98
C VAL A 30 -14.94 2.00 -1.36
N SER A 31 -16.25 2.29 -1.42
CA SER A 31 -17.27 1.33 -1.83
C SER A 31 -17.04 0.83 -3.26
N ARG A 32 -16.74 1.75 -4.18
CA ARG A 32 -16.44 1.41 -5.58
C ARG A 32 -15.14 0.64 -5.74
N ALA A 33 -14.11 0.95 -4.96
CA ALA A 33 -12.85 0.22 -4.98
C ALA A 33 -13.07 -1.24 -4.55
N ARG A 34 -13.80 -1.44 -3.44
CA ARG A 34 -14.18 -2.76 -2.94
C ARG A 34 -15.03 -3.55 -3.94
N SER A 35 -15.99 -2.92 -4.62
CA SER A 35 -16.84 -3.61 -5.60
C SER A 35 -16.08 -4.05 -6.86
N GLN A 36 -15.00 -3.36 -7.22
CA GLN A 36 -14.16 -3.71 -8.37
C GLN A 36 -13.05 -4.70 -8.02
N THR A 37 -12.85 -4.97 -6.73
CA THR A 37 -11.79 -5.85 -6.22
C THR A 37 -12.41 -6.87 -5.26
N ALA A 38 -12.25 -6.65 -3.96
CA ALA A 38 -12.95 -7.37 -2.91
C ALA A 38 -13.17 -6.47 -1.67
N PRO A 39 -14.18 -6.77 -0.81
CA PRO A 39 -14.50 -5.96 0.37
C PRO A 39 -13.33 -5.70 1.33
N GLU A 40 -12.41 -6.65 1.45
CA GLU A 40 -11.29 -6.64 2.36
C GLU A 40 -10.09 -5.82 1.87
N VAL A 41 -10.00 -5.52 0.57
CA VAL A 41 -8.83 -4.84 -0.03
C VAL A 41 -8.59 -3.47 0.58
N VAL A 42 -9.65 -2.71 0.84
CA VAL A 42 -9.58 -1.44 1.58
C VAL A 42 -10.25 -1.65 2.93
N ALA A 43 -9.47 -1.78 4.01
CA ALA A 43 -9.98 -2.04 5.34
C ALA A 43 -10.17 -0.73 6.13
N ARG A 44 -11.30 -0.62 6.83
CA ARG A 44 -11.56 0.47 7.78
C ARG A 44 -10.75 0.24 9.05
N THR A 45 -10.24 1.32 9.63
CA THR A 45 -9.54 1.35 10.91
C THR A 45 -10.13 2.44 11.80
N GLU A 46 -9.70 2.49 13.06
CA GLU A 46 -10.08 3.57 13.98
C GLU A 46 -9.66 4.95 13.45
N HIS A 47 -8.52 5.04 12.76
CA HIS A 47 -7.91 6.30 12.30
C HIS A 47 -7.91 6.45 10.77
N GLY A 48 -8.90 5.89 10.07
CA GLY A 48 -9.03 5.99 8.61
C GLY A 48 -8.98 4.64 7.92
N TYR A 49 -8.19 4.49 6.86
CA TYR A 49 -8.18 3.28 6.02
C TYR A 49 -6.79 2.70 5.81
N ARG A 50 -6.70 1.40 5.52
CA ARG A 50 -5.47 0.73 5.09
C ARG A 50 -5.78 -0.25 3.96
N LEU A 51 -4.75 -0.68 3.25
CA LEU A 51 -4.87 -1.89 2.44
C LEU A 51 -4.96 -3.11 3.36
N GLY A 52 -5.93 -3.98 3.10
CA GLY A 52 -6.10 -5.28 3.76
C GLY A 52 -5.36 -6.43 3.08
N LEU A 53 -4.43 -6.10 2.18
CA LEU A 53 -3.64 -7.05 1.42
C LEU A 53 -2.37 -7.46 2.18
N PRO A 54 -1.93 -8.72 2.06
CA PRO A 54 -0.56 -9.12 2.37
C PRO A 54 0.45 -8.25 1.60
N PRO A 55 1.61 -7.90 2.20
CA PRO A 55 2.65 -7.15 1.48
C PRO A 55 3.13 -7.82 0.19
N ALA A 56 3.10 -9.16 0.14
CA ALA A 56 3.48 -9.93 -1.05
C ALA A 56 2.53 -9.73 -2.24
N ASP A 57 1.29 -9.31 -2.00
CA ASP A 57 0.29 -9.05 -3.04
C ASP A 57 0.35 -7.61 -3.57
N VAL A 58 1.29 -6.81 -3.06
CA VAL A 58 1.56 -5.44 -3.52
C VAL A 58 3.00 -5.38 -4.03
N ASP A 59 3.15 -5.30 -5.36
CA ASP A 59 4.43 -5.28 -6.08
C ASP A 59 5.50 -4.38 -5.43
N ALA A 60 5.15 -3.13 -5.12
CA ALA A 60 6.07 -2.16 -4.52
C ALA A 60 6.52 -2.56 -3.11
N LEU A 61 5.66 -3.24 -2.34
CA LEU A 61 6.00 -3.73 -1.00
C LEU A 61 6.83 -5.01 -1.08
N ALA A 62 6.48 -5.93 -1.97
CA ALA A 62 7.26 -7.14 -2.25
C ALA A 62 8.68 -6.79 -2.72
N LEU A 63 8.81 -5.84 -3.65
CA LEU A 63 10.09 -5.29 -4.12
C LEU A 63 10.91 -4.73 -2.94
N ARG A 64 10.30 -3.88 -2.11
CA ARG A 64 10.98 -3.30 -0.94
C ARG A 64 11.52 -4.39 -0.03
N ASP A 65 10.70 -5.39 0.28
CA ASP A 65 11.06 -6.47 1.20
C ASP A 65 12.20 -7.35 0.63
N ALA A 66 12.18 -7.62 -0.68
CA ALA A 66 13.25 -8.31 -1.39
C ALA A 66 14.57 -7.52 -1.37
N VAL A 67 14.52 -6.19 -1.58
CA VAL A 67 15.71 -5.31 -1.49
C VAL A 67 16.29 -5.27 -0.07
N VAL A 68 15.44 -5.17 0.96
CA VAL A 68 15.88 -5.21 2.36
C VAL A 68 16.58 -6.54 2.64
N ALA A 69 15.97 -7.66 2.25
CA ALA A 69 16.56 -8.97 2.44
C ALA A 69 17.89 -9.16 1.68
N ALA A 70 18.02 -8.59 0.48
CA ALA A 70 19.26 -8.61 -0.28
C ALA A 70 20.39 -7.89 0.45
N ARG A 71 20.12 -6.67 0.96
CA ARG A 71 21.08 -5.87 1.75
C ARG A 71 21.50 -6.57 3.04
N GLU A 72 20.56 -7.19 3.73
CA GLU A 72 20.87 -7.96 4.94
C GLU A 72 21.76 -9.17 4.65
N ALA A 73 21.54 -9.87 3.54
CA ALA A 73 22.38 -10.99 3.14
C ALA A 73 23.78 -10.53 2.73
N GLU A 74 23.88 -9.41 2.02
CA GLU A 74 25.15 -8.76 1.69
C GLU A 74 25.95 -8.39 2.94
N GLY A 75 25.30 -7.78 3.94
CA GLY A 75 25.92 -7.46 5.23
C GLY A 75 26.41 -8.67 6.03
N ARG A 76 25.88 -9.87 5.73
CA ARG A 76 26.33 -11.15 6.28
C ARG A 76 27.34 -11.87 5.37
N HIS A 77 27.77 -11.25 4.28
CA HIS A 77 28.61 -11.83 3.24
C HIS A 77 28.02 -13.08 2.55
N ASP A 78 26.71 -13.27 2.62
CA ASP A 78 25.99 -14.33 1.90
C ASP A 78 25.60 -13.84 0.51
N THR A 79 26.58 -13.88 -0.40
CA THR A 79 26.47 -13.33 -1.76
C THR A 79 25.45 -14.05 -2.63
N ILE A 80 25.25 -15.36 -2.43
CA ILE A 80 24.26 -16.15 -3.16
C ILE A 80 22.86 -15.68 -2.79
N ARG A 81 22.57 -15.60 -1.49
CA ARG A 81 21.28 -15.14 -0.99
C ARG A 81 21.00 -13.69 -1.35
N ALA A 82 22.01 -12.82 -1.30
CA ALA A 82 21.86 -11.43 -1.71
C ALA A 82 21.42 -11.30 -3.17
N ARG A 83 22.09 -12.05 -4.07
CA ARG A 83 21.76 -12.08 -5.50
C ARG A 83 20.35 -12.63 -5.77
N ASP A 84 19.98 -13.72 -5.11
CA ASP A 84 18.70 -14.37 -5.36
C ASP A 84 17.53 -13.45 -4.94
N ARG A 85 17.66 -12.76 -3.79
CA ARG A 85 16.69 -11.75 -3.35
C ARG A 85 16.65 -10.52 -4.26
N ALA A 86 17.80 -10.08 -4.78
CA ALA A 86 17.83 -8.99 -5.75
C ALA A 86 17.17 -9.35 -7.10
N ARG A 87 17.14 -10.63 -7.49
CA ARG A 87 16.39 -11.07 -8.67
C ARG A 87 14.90 -11.13 -8.43
N GLU A 88 14.47 -11.61 -7.27
CA GLU A 88 13.05 -11.59 -6.87
C GLU A 88 12.48 -10.15 -6.88
N ALA A 89 13.31 -9.14 -6.58
CA ALA A 89 12.96 -7.73 -6.69
C ALA A 89 12.74 -7.23 -8.13
N LEU A 90 13.34 -7.87 -9.14
CA LEU A 90 13.32 -7.40 -10.54
C LEU A 90 12.35 -8.16 -11.44
N ALA A 91 11.72 -9.21 -10.92
CA ALA A 91 10.76 -10.05 -11.63
C ALA A 91 9.34 -9.48 -11.50
#